data_AF-A0A5B7A2I2-F1
#
_entry.id   AF-A0A5B7A2I2-F1
#
_cell.length_a   1.000
_cell.length_b   1.000
_cell.length_c   1.000
_cell.angle_alpha   90.00
_cell.angle_beta   90.00
_cell.angle_gamma   90.00
#
_symmetry.space_group_name_H-M   'P 1'
#
loop_
_entity.id
_entity.type
_entity.pdbx_description
1 polymer ?
#
loop_
_entity_poly.entity_id
_entity_poly.type
_entity_poly.pdbx_seq_one_letter_code
_entity_poly.pdbx_strand_id
1 'polypeptide(L)'
;MNPSSTCEIDQTLETATCDIEQVEGNSDLMDESNVSNETQEMCSDEVQTLPILQKIEDLSNRVQNLKKEHMVLCNEVKGMTADSFPGCDVLSALQALSTEHELLKKKYHEECELLKKKYLEECSERKQLYNEVIELKGNIRVFCRCRPLNQDEIANGSTSIVDFDSSQENELQIICSDSSRKQFKFDHVFSPEDNQEAVFVQTSPIVTSVLDGYNVCIFAYGQTGTGKTFTMEGTPENRGVNYRTLEDLFRISNERSSIMKYELFVSMLEVYNEKIRDLLVENSNQPAKKLEIKQAAEGTQEVPGLVEARVYGIAEVWELLMSGSRVRSVGSTNANELSSRSHCLLRVTVKGENLINGQRTKSHLWL
;
A
#
# COMPACT_ATOMS: atom_id res chain seq x y z
N MET A 1 26.11 -26.08 -13.14
CA MET A 1 26.15 -27.36 -12.41
C MET A 1 25.17 -27.26 -11.25
N ASN A 2 24.08 -28.02 -11.32
CA ASN A 2 23.13 -28.30 -10.25
C ASN A 2 23.67 -29.45 -9.35
N PRO A 3 22.99 -29.91 -8.26
CA PRO A 3 21.76 -29.45 -7.57
C PRO A 3 21.96 -29.34 -6.02
N SER A 4 21.06 -28.84 -5.16
CA SER A 4 19.83 -29.48 -4.65
C SER A 4 19.40 -28.81 -3.32
N SER A 5 18.10 -28.54 -3.13
CA SER A 5 17.32 -28.70 -1.88
C SER A 5 16.04 -27.86 -1.94
N THR A 6 14.95 -28.51 -2.37
CA THR A 6 13.57 -28.06 -2.25
C THR A 6 12.97 -28.67 -0.99
N CYS A 7 12.25 -27.88 -0.20
CA CYS A 7 11.48 -28.32 0.96
C CYS A 7 9.98 -28.28 0.60
N GLU A 8 9.30 -29.32 1.05
CA GLU A 8 7.95 -29.77 0.70
C GLU A 8 6.86 -28.91 1.35
N ILE A 9 5.74 -28.69 0.64
CA ILE A 9 4.41 -28.52 1.25
C ILE A 9 3.39 -29.28 0.40
N ASP A 10 2.69 -30.17 1.08
CA ASP A 10 1.56 -31.01 0.68
C ASP A 10 0.44 -30.28 -0.09
N GLN A 11 -0.01 -30.92 -1.18
CA GLN A 11 -1.42 -30.93 -1.57
C GLN A 11 -1.82 -32.34 -1.96
N THR A 12 -2.55 -32.99 -1.07
CA THR A 12 -3.32 -34.21 -1.27
C THR A 12 -4.53 -33.93 -2.15
N LEU A 13 -4.64 -34.66 -3.27
CA LEU A 13 -5.91 -35.01 -3.92
C LEU A 13 -5.64 -36.18 -4.87
N GLU A 14 -5.98 -37.37 -4.39
CA GLU A 14 -5.88 -38.66 -5.09
C GLU A 14 -6.77 -38.67 -6.34
N THR A 15 -6.14 -38.87 -7.50
CA THR A 15 -6.77 -39.46 -8.67
C THR A 15 -6.48 -40.95 -8.66
N ALA A 16 -7.49 -41.78 -8.37
CA ALA A 16 -7.43 -43.22 -8.60
C ALA A 16 -8.08 -43.53 -9.96
N THR A 17 -7.21 -43.83 -10.92
CA THR A 17 -7.49 -44.39 -12.23
C THR A 17 -8.08 -45.80 -12.13
N CYS A 18 -8.92 -46.11 -13.12
CA CYS A 18 -9.58 -47.38 -13.33
C CYS A 18 -8.59 -48.37 -13.98
N ASP A 19 -8.23 -49.44 -13.28
CA ASP A 19 -7.57 -50.61 -13.86
C ASP A 19 -8.54 -51.80 -13.75
N ILE A 20 -9.10 -52.20 -14.90
CA ILE A 20 -9.86 -53.44 -15.08
C ILE A 20 -8.90 -54.45 -15.69
N GLU A 21 -8.43 -55.40 -14.88
CA GLU A 21 -7.84 -56.63 -15.38
C GLU A 21 -8.89 -57.75 -15.45
N GLN A 22 -8.75 -58.51 -16.53
CA GLN A 22 -9.61 -59.58 -17.01
C GLN A 22 -9.50 -60.83 -16.13
N VAL A 23 -10.62 -61.53 -15.94
CA VAL A 23 -10.60 -62.98 -15.77
C VAL A 23 -11.66 -63.58 -16.69
N GLU A 24 -11.16 -64.23 -17.73
CA GLU A 24 -11.92 -65.10 -18.63
C GLU A 24 -12.49 -66.31 -17.89
N GLY A 25 -13.68 -66.73 -18.29
CA GLY A 25 -14.34 -67.94 -17.82
C GLY A 25 -15.39 -68.39 -18.83
N ASN A 26 -14.91 -68.93 -19.95
CA ASN A 26 -15.67 -69.64 -20.96
C ASN A 26 -16.42 -70.85 -20.35
N SER A 27 -17.70 -71.02 -20.65
CA SER A 27 -18.27 -72.38 -20.81
C SER A 27 -19.49 -72.33 -21.71
N ASP A 28 -19.34 -73.05 -22.81
CA ASP A 28 -20.23 -73.18 -23.95
C ASP A 28 -21.52 -73.95 -23.65
N LEU A 29 -22.46 -73.71 -24.55
CA LEU A 29 -23.70 -74.43 -24.81
C LEU A 29 -23.45 -75.93 -25.08
N MET A 30 -24.26 -76.79 -24.47
CA MET A 30 -24.63 -78.10 -25.05
C MET A 30 -26.12 -78.32 -24.85
N ASP A 31 -26.76 -78.58 -25.98
CA ASP A 31 -28.14 -78.92 -26.25
C ASP A 31 -28.35 -80.42 -25.99
N GLU A 32 -29.39 -80.83 -25.27
CA GLU A 32 -29.93 -82.19 -25.41
C GLU A 32 -31.46 -82.19 -25.28
N SER A 33 -32.06 -82.65 -26.37
CA SER A 33 -33.48 -82.87 -26.61
C SER A 33 -33.94 -84.27 -26.16
N ASN A 34 -35.16 -84.33 -25.63
CA ASN A 34 -36.21 -85.37 -25.79
C ASN A 34 -35.82 -86.85 -25.89
N VAL A 35 -36.25 -87.67 -24.91
CA VAL A 35 -36.76 -89.04 -25.14
C VAL A 35 -37.92 -89.41 -24.17
N SER A 36 -39.05 -89.79 -24.81
CA SER A 36 -40.15 -90.71 -24.43
C SER A 36 -41.12 -90.46 -23.25
N ASN A 37 -42.40 -90.40 -23.64
CA ASN A 37 -43.63 -90.67 -22.88
C ASN A 37 -43.90 -92.18 -22.65
N GLU A 38 -44.95 -92.44 -21.85
CA GLU A 38 -45.70 -93.69 -21.62
C GLU A 38 -45.17 -94.53 -20.43
N THR A 39 -45.95 -95.01 -19.44
CA THR A 39 -47.40 -95.18 -19.25
C THR A 39 -47.68 -95.41 -17.75
N GLN A 40 -48.93 -95.20 -17.31
CA GLN A 40 -49.71 -95.92 -16.26
C GLN A 40 -48.93 -96.64 -15.12
N GLU A 41 -49.31 -96.53 -13.86
CA GLU A 41 -50.64 -96.88 -13.38
C GLU A 41 -50.74 -96.53 -11.88
N MET A 42 -51.96 -96.22 -11.44
CA MET A 42 -52.28 -96.06 -10.03
C MET A 42 -52.05 -97.34 -9.24
N CYS A 43 -51.44 -97.23 -8.05
CA CYS A 43 -51.84 -98.05 -6.92
C CYS A 43 -51.77 -97.19 -5.65
N SER A 44 -52.93 -97.06 -5.02
CA SER A 44 -53.17 -96.43 -3.73
C SER A 44 -52.40 -97.15 -2.64
N ASP A 45 -51.60 -96.42 -1.87
CA ASP A 45 -51.38 -96.71 -0.45
C ASP A 45 -51.00 -95.41 0.27
N GLU A 46 -51.62 -95.19 1.42
CA GLU A 46 -51.44 -94.03 2.30
C GLU A 46 -49.95 -93.83 2.64
N VAL A 47 -49.31 -92.82 2.05
CA VAL A 47 -48.00 -92.36 2.50
C VAL A 47 -48.19 -91.02 3.17
N GLN A 48 -48.04 -91.02 4.49
CA GLN A 48 -47.81 -89.84 5.31
C GLN A 48 -46.88 -88.89 4.54
N THR A 49 -47.37 -87.72 4.12
CA THR A 49 -46.52 -86.69 3.51
C THR A 49 -45.43 -86.35 4.51
N LEU A 50 -44.22 -86.87 4.26
CA LEU A 50 -43.06 -86.64 5.09
C LEU A 50 -42.89 -85.12 5.27
N PRO A 51 -42.64 -84.62 6.49
CA PRO A 51 -42.46 -83.18 6.77
C PRO A 51 -41.43 -82.48 5.86
N ILE A 52 -40.57 -83.26 5.23
CA ILE A 52 -39.54 -82.83 4.28
C ILE A 52 -40.15 -82.40 2.93
N LEU A 53 -41.15 -83.11 2.40
CA LEU A 53 -41.76 -82.76 1.10
C LEU A 53 -42.53 -81.43 1.17
N GLN A 54 -43.30 -81.20 2.25
CA GLN A 54 -43.95 -79.90 2.49
C GLN A 54 -42.94 -78.76 2.65
N LYS A 55 -41.80 -79.01 3.31
CA LYS A 55 -40.72 -78.00 3.42
C LYS A 55 -40.08 -77.69 2.07
N ILE A 56 -39.91 -78.69 1.20
CA ILE A 56 -39.36 -78.49 -0.15
C ILE A 56 -40.32 -77.67 -1.01
N GLU A 57 -41.62 -77.93 -0.92
CA GLU A 57 -42.64 -77.17 -1.64
C GLU A 57 -42.74 -75.72 -1.14
N ASP A 58 -42.71 -75.52 0.18
CA ASP A 58 -42.68 -74.19 0.80
C ASP A 58 -41.40 -73.42 0.44
N LEU A 59 -40.22 -74.08 0.43
CA LEU A 59 -38.99 -73.47 -0.05
C LEU A 59 -39.08 -73.10 -1.53
N SER A 60 -39.65 -73.95 -2.37
CA SER A 60 -39.80 -73.69 -3.80
C SER A 60 -40.66 -72.45 -4.05
N ASN A 61 -41.79 -72.34 -3.33
CA ASN A 61 -42.65 -71.16 -3.40
C ASN A 61 -41.96 -69.89 -2.89
N ARG A 62 -41.17 -69.98 -1.81
CA ARG A 62 -40.38 -68.86 -1.30
C ARG A 62 -39.29 -68.43 -2.29
N VAL A 63 -38.61 -69.37 -2.95
CA VAL A 63 -37.62 -69.06 -3.99
C VAL A 63 -38.29 -68.41 -5.20
N GLN A 64 -39.49 -68.85 -5.60
CA GLN A 64 -40.23 -68.21 -6.69
C GLN A 64 -40.68 -66.78 -6.33
N ASN A 65 -41.14 -66.55 -5.10
CA ASN A 65 -41.50 -65.22 -4.64
C ASN A 65 -40.28 -64.30 -4.55
N LEU A 66 -39.17 -64.77 -3.99
CA LEU A 66 -37.90 -64.04 -3.97
C LEU A 66 -37.42 -63.70 -5.38
N LYS A 67 -37.60 -64.60 -6.35
CA LYS A 67 -37.24 -64.34 -7.75
C LYS A 67 -38.11 -63.25 -8.39
N LYS A 68 -39.40 -63.18 -8.05
CA LYS A 68 -40.30 -62.11 -8.49
C LYS A 68 -39.94 -60.78 -7.83
N GLU A 69 -39.71 -60.77 -6.52
CA GLU A 69 -39.28 -59.59 -5.78
C GLU A 69 -37.94 -59.06 -6.30
N HIS A 70 -36.97 -59.94 -6.54
CA HIS A 70 -35.69 -59.57 -7.13
C HIS A 70 -35.84 -59.00 -8.54
N MET A 71 -36.81 -59.47 -9.34
CA MET A 71 -37.07 -58.92 -10.67
C MET A 71 -37.70 -57.53 -10.60
N VAL A 72 -38.59 -57.28 -9.64
CA VAL A 72 -39.16 -55.94 -9.38
C VAL A 72 -38.06 -54.98 -8.93
N LEU A 73 -37.26 -55.37 -7.94
CA LEU A 73 -36.11 -54.60 -7.46
C LEU A 73 -35.10 -54.31 -8.57
N CYS A 74 -34.78 -55.29 -9.42
CA CYS A 74 -33.90 -55.05 -10.57
C CYS A 74 -34.47 -54.02 -11.56
N ASN A 75 -35.78 -54.03 -11.81
CA ASN A 75 -36.42 -53.06 -12.69
C ASN A 75 -36.48 -51.67 -12.06
N GLU A 76 -36.71 -51.59 -10.75
CA GLU A 76 -36.73 -50.34 -10.00
C GLU A 76 -35.33 -49.72 -9.91
N VAL A 77 -34.28 -50.52 -9.66
CA VAL A 77 -32.88 -50.09 -9.72
C VAL A 77 -32.51 -49.61 -11.13
N LYS A 78 -32.93 -50.33 -12.19
CA LYS A 78 -32.70 -49.90 -13.58
C LYS A 78 -33.37 -48.56 -13.90
N GLY A 79 -34.60 -48.34 -13.42
CA GLY A 79 -35.31 -47.06 -13.55
C GLY A 79 -34.60 -45.93 -12.81
N MET A 80 -34.21 -46.17 -11.55
CA MET A 80 -33.49 -45.18 -10.75
C MET A 80 -32.13 -44.81 -11.34
N THR A 81 -31.41 -45.76 -11.95
CA THR A 81 -30.11 -45.48 -12.61
C THR A 81 -30.24 -44.66 -13.90
N ALA A 82 -31.39 -44.72 -14.58
CA ALA A 82 -31.64 -43.91 -15.78
C ALA A 82 -31.98 -42.45 -15.44
N ASP A 83 -32.65 -42.23 -14.30
CA ASP A 83 -33.16 -40.90 -13.91
C ASP A 83 -32.22 -40.13 -12.95
N SER A 84 -31.24 -40.79 -12.31
CA SER A 84 -30.42 -40.20 -11.23
C SER A 84 -29.01 -39.75 -11.64
N PHE A 85 -28.56 -40.01 -12.88
CA PHE A 85 -27.29 -39.47 -13.38
C PHE A 85 -27.57 -38.15 -14.12
N PRO A 86 -26.87 -37.04 -13.82
CA PRO A 86 -26.97 -35.86 -14.67
C PRO A 86 -26.64 -36.31 -16.09
N GLY A 87 -27.61 -36.18 -17.01
CA GLY A 87 -27.47 -36.68 -18.37
C GLY A 87 -26.18 -36.17 -19.03
N CYS A 88 -25.67 -36.91 -20.00
CA CYS A 88 -24.45 -36.56 -20.74
C CYS A 88 -24.47 -35.09 -21.24
N ASP A 89 -25.66 -34.56 -21.54
CA ASP A 89 -25.90 -33.17 -21.92
C ASP A 89 -25.62 -32.15 -20.79
N VAL A 90 -25.97 -32.46 -19.54
CA VAL A 90 -25.70 -31.60 -18.37
C VAL A 90 -24.20 -31.62 -18.04
N LEU A 91 -23.59 -32.80 -18.11
CA LEU A 91 -22.16 -32.99 -17.88
C LEU A 91 -21.32 -32.24 -18.93
N SER A 92 -21.70 -32.34 -20.20
CA SER A 92 -21.05 -31.62 -21.31
C SER A 92 -21.27 -30.10 -21.23
N ALA A 93 -22.46 -29.64 -20.84
CA ALA A 93 -22.71 -28.21 -20.60
C ALA A 93 -21.87 -27.65 -19.45
N LEU A 94 -21.74 -28.38 -18.33
CA LEU A 94 -20.85 -28.00 -17.22
C LEU A 94 -19.38 -27.95 -17.66
N GLN A 95 -18.94 -28.90 -18.50
CA GLN A 95 -17.59 -28.92 -19.05
C GLN A 95 -17.34 -27.74 -19.99
N ALA A 96 -18.30 -27.39 -20.84
CA ALA A 96 -18.23 -26.21 -21.71
C ALA A 96 -18.17 -24.92 -20.89
N LEU A 97 -19.02 -24.77 -19.87
CA LEU A 97 -19.02 -23.60 -19.00
C LEU A 97 -17.71 -23.46 -18.21
N SER A 98 -17.14 -24.58 -17.74
CA SER A 98 -15.85 -24.61 -17.05
C SER A 98 -14.70 -24.15 -17.96
N THR A 99 -14.67 -24.64 -19.20
CA THR A 99 -13.65 -24.21 -20.18
C THR A 99 -13.81 -22.74 -20.57
N GLU A 100 -15.04 -22.25 -20.72
CA GLU A 100 -15.32 -20.83 -20.95
C GLU A 100 -14.88 -19.96 -19.76
N HIS A 101 -15.15 -20.40 -18.52
CA HIS A 101 -14.73 -19.69 -17.32
C HIS A 101 -13.21 -19.60 -17.20
N GLU A 102 -12.48 -20.69 -17.46
CA GLU A 102 -11.01 -20.68 -17.46
C GLU A 102 -10.45 -19.77 -18.58
N LEU A 103 -11.06 -19.78 -19.77
CA LEU A 103 -10.68 -18.87 -20.85
C LEU A 103 -10.92 -17.40 -20.46
N LEU A 104 -12.06 -17.09 -19.86
CA LEU A 104 -12.40 -15.73 -19.42
C LEU A 104 -11.46 -15.26 -18.31
N LYS A 105 -11.16 -16.14 -17.34
CA LYS A 105 -10.19 -15.88 -16.27
C LYS A 105 -8.80 -15.60 -16.81
N LYS A 106 -8.35 -16.38 -17.80
CA LYS A 106 -7.09 -16.15 -18.50
C LYS A 106 -7.08 -14.79 -19.21
N LYS A 107 -8.13 -14.47 -19.96
CA LYS A 107 -8.27 -13.17 -20.64
C LYS A 107 -8.25 -12.00 -19.66
N TYR A 108 -8.98 -12.12 -18.55
CA TYR A 108 -9.00 -11.11 -17.50
C TYR A 108 -7.63 -10.93 -16.85
N HIS A 109 -6.89 -12.03 -16.61
CA HIS A 109 -5.54 -11.97 -16.07
C HIS A 109 -4.57 -11.28 -17.04
N GLU A 110 -4.59 -11.61 -18.33
CA GLU A 110 -3.77 -10.96 -19.36
C GLU A 110 -4.06 -9.45 -19.45
N GLU A 111 -5.34 -9.07 -19.39
CA GLU A 111 -5.76 -7.67 -19.41
C GLU A 111 -5.30 -6.92 -18.15
N CYS A 112 -5.41 -7.54 -16.97
CA CYS A 112 -4.91 -6.99 -15.72
C CYS A 112 -3.39 -6.76 -15.76
N GLU A 113 -2.61 -7.71 -16.27
CA GLU A 113 -1.16 -7.58 -16.40
C GLU A 113 -0.77 -6.48 -17.40
N LEU A 114 -1.47 -6.39 -18.54
CA LEU A 114 -1.27 -5.30 -19.49
C LEU A 114 -1.59 -3.94 -18.89
N LEU A 115 -2.69 -3.83 -18.13
CA LEU A 115 -3.09 -2.59 -17.48
C LEU A 115 -2.09 -2.18 -16.40
N LYS A 116 -1.62 -3.12 -15.57
CA LYS A 116 -0.55 -2.88 -14.59
C LYS A 116 0.72 -2.35 -15.25
N LYS A 117 1.14 -2.96 -16.37
CA LYS A 117 2.31 -2.51 -17.12
C LYS A 117 2.16 -1.07 -17.63
N LYS A 118 1.06 -0.77 -18.32
CA LYS A 118 0.77 0.58 -18.83
C LYS A 118 0.71 1.62 -17.71
N TYR A 119 0.11 1.24 -16.58
CA TYR A 119 0.02 2.10 -15.41
C TYR A 119 1.41 2.42 -14.81
N LEU A 120 2.29 1.42 -14.71
CA LEU A 120 3.67 1.62 -14.25
C LEU A 120 4.47 2.53 -15.19
N GLU A 121 4.29 2.35 -16.50
CA GLU A 121 4.90 3.21 -17.52
C GLU A 121 4.42 4.66 -17.36
N GLU A 122 3.10 4.89 -17.24
CA GLU A 122 2.53 6.22 -16.99
C GLU A 122 3.08 6.84 -15.70
N CYS A 123 3.12 6.07 -14.59
CA CYS A 123 3.61 6.58 -13.32
C CYS A 123 5.08 7.01 -13.41
N SER A 124 5.90 6.23 -14.12
CA SER A 124 7.31 6.56 -14.34
C SER A 124 7.45 7.82 -15.18
N GLU A 125 6.66 7.96 -16.25
CA GLU A 125 6.68 9.12 -17.14
C GLU A 125 6.19 10.38 -16.42
N ARG A 126 5.08 10.30 -15.68
CA ARG A 126 4.57 11.41 -14.86
C ARG A 126 5.58 11.86 -13.82
N LYS A 127 6.25 10.92 -13.14
CA LYS A 127 7.34 11.24 -12.22
C LYS A 127 8.48 11.96 -12.93
N GLN A 128 8.90 11.47 -14.09
CA GLN A 128 9.99 12.09 -14.87
C GLN A 128 9.63 13.52 -15.30
N LEU A 129 8.47 13.70 -15.94
CA LEU A 129 7.99 15.00 -16.41
C LEU A 129 7.80 15.98 -15.27
N TYR A 130 7.29 15.52 -14.12
CA TYR A 130 7.13 16.36 -12.94
C TYR A 130 8.47 16.91 -12.47
N ASN A 131 9.49 16.05 -12.37
CA ASN A 131 10.81 16.49 -11.94
C ASN A 131 11.49 17.39 -12.97
N GLU A 132 11.32 17.13 -14.27
CA GLU A 132 11.79 18.03 -15.33
C GLU A 132 11.16 19.42 -15.22
N VAL A 133 9.85 19.52 -14.93
CA VAL A 133 9.19 20.81 -14.68
C VAL A 133 9.78 21.53 -13.46
N ILE A 134 10.13 20.81 -12.39
CA ILE A 134 10.78 21.40 -11.22
C ILE A 134 12.20 21.86 -11.54
N GLU A 135 12.97 21.08 -12.29
CA GLU A 135 14.33 21.42 -12.73
C GLU A 135 14.33 22.65 -13.63
N LEU A 136 13.38 22.74 -14.56
CA LEU A 136 13.20 23.90 -15.45
C LEU A 136 12.82 25.18 -14.70
N LYS A 137 12.10 25.06 -13.56
CA LYS A 137 11.86 26.18 -12.64
C LYS A 137 13.10 26.56 -11.83
N GLY A 138 14.15 25.74 -11.84
CA GLY A 138 15.37 25.90 -11.08
C GLY A 138 15.43 25.00 -9.84
N ASN A 139 16.52 24.25 -9.73
CA ASN A 139 16.81 23.39 -8.56
C ASN A 139 17.06 24.20 -7.28
N ILE A 140 17.49 25.45 -7.43
CA ILE A 140 17.66 26.41 -6.34
C ILE A 140 16.79 27.61 -6.70
N ARG A 141 15.83 27.91 -5.82
CA ARG A 141 14.92 29.06 -5.95
C ARG A 141 15.05 29.94 -4.73
N VAL A 142 15.04 31.25 -4.95
CA VAL A 142 15.13 32.28 -3.92
C VAL A 142 13.87 33.12 -3.97
N PHE A 143 13.10 33.07 -2.88
CA PHE A 143 11.92 33.90 -2.71
C PHE A 143 12.22 35.03 -1.72
N CYS A 144 11.79 36.24 -2.05
CA CYS A 144 11.80 37.37 -1.13
C CYS A 144 10.43 37.52 -0.49
N ARG A 145 10.34 37.63 0.84
CA ARG A 145 9.08 37.90 1.53
C ARG A 145 9.20 39.14 2.41
N CYS A 146 8.43 40.16 2.09
CA CYS A 146 8.33 41.38 2.87
C CYS A 146 7.18 41.26 3.88
N ARG A 147 7.48 41.35 5.18
CA ARG A 147 6.42 41.36 6.21
C ARG A 147 5.79 42.76 6.31
N PRO A 148 4.54 42.86 6.78
CA PRO A 148 3.97 44.15 7.16
C PRO A 148 4.71 44.78 8.34
N LEU A 149 4.64 46.11 8.43
CA LEU A 149 5.09 46.88 9.59
C LEU A 149 4.24 46.51 10.82
N ASN A 150 4.87 46.39 11.98
CA ASN A 150 4.15 46.17 13.23
C ASN A 150 3.63 47.50 13.80
N GLN A 151 2.74 47.43 14.79
CA GLN A 151 2.10 48.63 15.37
C GLN A 151 3.11 49.57 16.03
N ASP A 152 4.14 49.04 16.67
CA ASP A 152 5.18 49.84 17.32
C ASP A 152 6.04 50.60 16.29
N GLU A 153 6.38 49.98 15.17
CA GLU A 153 7.10 50.59 14.05
C GLU A 153 6.31 51.75 13.45
N ILE A 154 5.00 51.55 13.26
CA ILE A 154 4.08 52.57 12.76
C ILE A 154 3.97 53.72 13.78
N ALA A 155 3.80 53.41 15.06
CA ALA A 155 3.72 54.41 16.13
C ALA A 155 5.03 55.23 16.25
N ASN A 156 6.17 54.62 15.97
CA ASN A 156 7.47 55.26 15.93
C ASN A 156 7.75 56.03 14.61
N GLY A 157 6.80 56.04 13.66
CA GLY A 157 6.92 56.77 12.40
C GLY A 157 7.79 56.08 11.33
N SER A 158 8.05 54.77 11.47
CA SER A 158 8.73 53.99 10.42
C SER A 158 7.88 53.93 9.16
N THR A 159 8.53 53.99 7.99
CA THR A 159 7.87 53.89 6.67
C THR A 159 8.48 52.76 5.86
N SER A 160 7.71 52.21 4.91
CA SER A 160 8.25 51.22 3.97
C SER A 160 9.25 51.89 3.04
N ILE A 161 10.45 51.31 2.94
CA ILE A 161 11.48 51.69 1.95
C ILE A 161 11.40 50.82 0.69
N VAL A 162 10.44 49.91 0.64
CA VAL A 162 10.26 48.92 -0.42
C VAL A 162 9.17 49.39 -1.37
N ASP A 163 9.48 49.38 -2.66
CA ASP A 163 8.59 49.71 -3.77
C ASP A 163 8.38 48.44 -4.62
N PHE A 164 7.11 48.07 -4.79
CA PHE A 164 6.69 46.92 -5.59
C PHE A 164 6.17 47.44 -6.92
N ASP A 165 7.03 47.41 -7.94
CA ASP A 165 6.65 47.86 -9.27
C ASP A 165 5.72 46.83 -9.93
N SER A 166 4.42 47.17 -10.03
CA SER A 166 3.42 46.31 -10.68
C SER A 166 3.71 45.96 -12.14
N SER A 167 4.65 46.66 -12.79
CA SER A 167 5.06 46.40 -14.17
C SER A 167 6.20 45.38 -14.32
N GLN A 168 6.90 45.03 -13.24
CA GLN A 168 8.02 44.10 -13.22
C GLN A 168 7.75 42.96 -12.21
N GLU A 169 7.19 41.86 -12.70
CA GLU A 169 6.97 40.67 -11.86
C GLU A 169 8.29 40.13 -11.28
N ASN A 170 8.26 39.74 -10.00
CA ASN A 170 9.39 39.14 -9.26
C ASN A 170 10.61 40.06 -9.04
N GLU A 171 10.42 41.38 -9.13
CA GLU A 171 11.44 42.37 -8.83
C GLU A 171 11.06 43.24 -7.63
N LEU A 172 12.07 43.65 -6.88
CA LEU A 172 11.95 44.44 -5.66
C LEU A 172 12.83 45.67 -5.78
N GLN A 173 12.27 46.87 -5.55
CA GLN A 173 13.06 48.10 -5.49
C GLN A 173 13.15 48.60 -4.04
N ILE A 174 14.37 48.95 -3.63
CA ILE A 174 14.64 49.59 -2.34
C ILE A 174 14.98 51.06 -2.61
N ILE A 175 14.21 51.96 -2.00
CA ILE A 175 14.45 53.41 -2.01
C ILE A 175 15.42 53.73 -0.88
N CYS A 176 16.62 54.16 -1.25
CA CYS A 176 17.66 54.55 -0.30
C CYS A 176 17.43 55.99 0.20
N SER A 177 18.04 56.36 1.33
CA SER A 177 17.92 57.70 1.93
C SER A 177 18.43 58.83 1.03
N ASP A 178 19.32 58.52 0.08
CA ASP A 178 19.82 59.44 -0.94
C ASP A 178 18.92 59.53 -2.19
N SER A 179 17.70 58.97 -2.12
CA SER A 179 16.75 58.83 -3.24
C SER A 179 17.24 57.94 -4.39
N SER A 180 18.37 57.24 -4.23
CA SER A 180 18.78 56.20 -5.18
C SER A 180 17.88 54.97 -5.04
N ARG A 181 17.63 54.29 -6.16
CA ARG A 181 16.85 53.06 -6.22
C ARG A 181 17.78 51.89 -6.45
N LYS A 182 17.67 50.85 -5.62
CA LYS A 182 18.39 49.58 -5.80
C LYS A 182 17.39 48.49 -6.15
N GLN A 183 17.60 47.86 -7.30
CA GLN A 183 16.73 46.81 -7.81
C GLN A 183 17.32 45.44 -7.53
N PHE A 184 16.47 44.52 -7.08
CA PHE A 184 16.81 43.13 -6.81
C PHE A 184 15.81 42.23 -7.53
N LYS A 185 16.30 41.11 -8.05
CA LYS A 185 15.49 40.13 -8.76
C LYS A 185 15.52 38.80 -8.02
N PHE A 186 14.36 38.17 -7.93
CA PHE A 186 14.14 36.90 -7.25
C PHE A 186 13.31 35.97 -8.15
N ASP A 187 13.17 34.71 -7.76
CA ASP A 187 12.24 33.80 -8.43
C ASP A 187 10.79 34.18 -8.13
N HIS A 188 10.55 34.73 -6.93
CA HIS A 188 9.28 35.33 -6.56
C HIS A 188 9.44 36.36 -5.43
N VAL A 189 8.57 37.37 -5.42
CA VAL A 189 8.55 38.43 -4.41
C VAL A 189 7.15 38.50 -3.80
N PHE A 190 7.07 38.24 -2.49
CA PHE A 190 5.84 38.36 -1.70
C PHE A 190 5.78 39.72 -1.02
N SER A 191 4.70 40.43 -1.29
CA SER A 191 4.30 41.70 -0.68
C SER A 191 3.79 41.51 0.76
N PRO A 192 3.69 42.58 1.57
CA PRO A 192 3.09 42.55 2.90
C PRO A 192 1.65 42.00 2.95
N GLU A 193 0.93 42.08 1.84
CA GLU A 193 -0.45 41.60 1.68
C GLU A 193 -0.52 40.08 1.45
N ASP A 194 0.59 39.46 1.03
CA ASP A 194 0.65 38.03 0.74
C ASP A 194 0.64 37.18 2.01
N ASN A 195 -0.42 36.37 2.13
CA ASN A 195 -0.66 35.52 3.28
C ASN A 195 0.18 34.22 3.24
N GLN A 196 0.04 33.38 4.27
CA GLN A 196 0.79 32.11 4.36
C GLN A 196 0.43 31.12 3.26
N GLU A 197 -0.81 31.16 2.78
CA GLU A 197 -1.28 30.29 1.69
C GLU A 197 -0.55 30.63 0.39
N ALA A 198 -0.47 31.92 0.05
CA ALA A 198 0.23 32.39 -1.13
C ALA A 198 1.71 31.94 -1.14
N VAL A 199 2.37 32.03 0.02
CA VAL A 199 3.75 31.51 0.19
C VAL A 199 3.79 30.00 0.00
N PHE A 200 2.86 29.28 0.61
CA PHE A 200 2.83 27.83 0.54
C PHE A 200 2.61 27.31 -0.88
N VAL A 201 1.72 27.91 -1.67
CA VAL A 201 1.43 27.52 -3.06
C VAL A 201 2.69 27.48 -3.93
N GLN A 202 3.65 28.39 -3.70
CA GLN A 202 4.93 28.39 -4.44
C GLN A 202 5.88 27.26 -4.01
N THR A 203 5.75 26.81 -2.75
CA THR A 203 6.58 25.75 -2.16
C THR A 203 5.96 24.35 -2.30
N SER A 204 4.63 24.22 -2.37
CA SER A 204 3.92 22.94 -2.35
C SER A 204 4.37 21.92 -3.42
N PRO A 205 4.84 22.30 -4.64
CA PRO A 205 5.27 21.31 -5.62
C PRO A 205 6.43 20.42 -5.13
N ILE A 206 7.23 20.89 -4.18
CA ILE A 206 8.37 20.10 -3.69
C ILE A 206 7.92 18.90 -2.84
N VAL A 207 6.70 18.92 -2.27
CA VAL A 207 6.16 17.81 -1.47
C VAL A 207 6.08 16.54 -2.32
N THR A 208 5.59 16.67 -3.54
CA THR A 208 5.56 15.57 -4.51
C THR A 208 6.96 15.04 -4.81
N SER A 209 7.95 15.92 -5.01
CA SER A 209 9.34 15.51 -5.25
C SER A 209 9.90 14.71 -4.06
N VAL A 210 9.57 15.08 -2.82
CA VAL A 210 9.96 14.32 -1.63
C VAL A 210 9.34 12.92 -1.65
N LEU A 211 8.03 12.81 -1.92
CA LEU A 211 7.33 11.52 -2.02
C LEU A 211 7.82 10.66 -3.19
N ASP A 212 8.38 11.27 -4.22
CA ASP A 212 8.98 10.60 -5.38
C ASP A 212 10.43 10.17 -5.12
N GLY A 213 10.99 10.49 -3.96
CA GLY A 213 12.32 10.05 -3.52
C GLY A 213 13.44 11.07 -3.68
N TYR A 214 13.13 12.35 -3.91
CA TYR A 214 14.12 13.43 -4.01
C TYR A 214 14.34 14.13 -2.67
N ASN A 215 15.57 14.51 -2.38
CA ASN A 215 15.88 15.32 -1.21
C ASN A 215 15.52 16.79 -1.47
N VAL A 216 14.89 17.43 -0.49
CA VAL A 216 14.42 18.81 -0.60
C VAL A 216 14.82 19.57 0.66
N CYS A 217 15.14 20.85 0.50
CA CYS A 217 15.41 21.77 1.60
C CYS A 217 14.65 23.07 1.37
N ILE A 218 13.86 23.49 2.36
CA ILE A 218 13.36 24.85 2.49
C ILE A 218 14.04 25.45 3.71
N PHE A 219 14.54 26.67 3.60
CA PHE A 219 15.07 27.39 4.75
C PHE A 219 14.65 28.85 4.67
N ALA A 220 14.43 29.45 5.84
CA ALA A 220 14.16 30.87 5.96
C ALA A 220 15.42 31.62 6.39
N TYR A 221 15.76 32.69 5.67
CA TYR A 221 16.90 33.54 5.95
C TYR A 221 16.47 34.99 6.22
N GLY A 222 17.19 35.67 7.11
CA GLY A 222 16.95 37.08 7.45
C GLY A 222 17.36 37.43 8.88
N GLN A 223 17.44 38.72 9.21
CA GLN A 223 17.76 39.20 10.56
C GLN A 223 16.64 38.85 11.58
N THR A 224 16.92 39.05 12.87
CA THR A 224 15.90 38.90 13.92
C THR A 224 14.73 39.86 13.66
N GLY A 225 13.49 39.38 13.83
CA GLY A 225 12.29 40.19 13.62
C GLY A 225 11.81 40.32 12.16
N THR A 226 12.47 39.72 11.16
CA THR A 226 11.97 39.76 9.75
C THR A 226 10.84 38.78 9.44
N GLY A 227 10.45 37.94 10.40
CA GLY A 227 9.35 36.99 10.22
C GLY A 227 9.76 35.59 9.77
N LYS A 228 11.03 35.15 9.93
CA LYS A 228 11.46 33.76 9.65
C LYS A 228 10.54 32.71 10.32
N THR A 229 10.37 32.82 11.64
CA THR A 229 9.51 31.92 12.43
C THR A 229 8.06 32.02 12.00
N PHE A 230 7.58 33.23 11.68
CA PHE A 230 6.23 33.42 11.15
C PHE A 230 6.07 32.70 9.81
N THR A 231 7.02 32.79 8.88
CA THR A 231 6.96 32.07 7.59
C THR A 231 6.98 30.56 7.76
N MET A 232 7.91 30.03 8.55
CA MET A 232 8.09 28.58 8.66
C MET A 232 7.04 27.93 9.57
N GLU A 233 6.81 28.46 10.78
CA GLU A 233 5.88 27.86 11.76
C GLU A 233 4.49 28.51 11.69
N GLY A 234 4.45 29.83 11.58
CA GLY A 234 3.22 30.62 11.63
C GLY A 234 2.60 30.71 13.02
N THR A 235 1.35 31.15 13.06
CA THR A 235 0.53 31.19 14.28
C THR A 235 -0.45 30.01 14.27
N PRO A 236 -1.08 29.67 15.41
CA PRO A 236 -2.12 28.64 15.43
C PRO A 236 -3.25 28.89 14.43
N GLU A 237 -3.61 30.15 14.23
CA GLU A 237 -4.68 30.60 13.32
C GLU A 237 -4.19 30.73 11.88
N ASN A 238 -2.90 30.99 11.67
CA ASN A 238 -2.30 31.18 10.35
C ASN A 238 -0.99 30.40 10.21
N ARG A 239 -1.15 29.11 9.96
CA ARG A 239 -0.07 28.12 9.87
C ARG A 239 0.91 28.44 8.75
N GLY A 240 2.20 28.27 9.05
CA GLY A 240 3.31 28.50 8.13
C GLY A 240 3.61 27.30 7.24
N VAL A 241 4.73 27.41 6.50
CA VAL A 241 5.18 26.41 5.52
C VAL A 241 5.36 25.03 6.13
N ASN A 242 5.89 24.90 7.35
CA ASN A 242 6.18 23.61 7.98
C ASN A 242 4.91 22.76 8.14
N TYR A 243 3.88 23.34 8.75
CA TYR A 243 2.62 22.64 8.99
C TYR A 243 1.93 22.26 7.69
N ARG A 244 1.83 23.21 6.75
CA ARG A 244 1.17 23.01 5.45
C ARG A 244 1.87 21.97 4.59
N THR A 245 3.20 21.97 4.59
CA THR A 245 4.02 20.98 3.89
C THR A 245 3.78 19.59 4.44
N LEU A 246 3.77 19.44 5.77
CA LEU A 246 3.51 18.16 6.43
C LEU A 246 2.07 17.67 6.20
N GLU A 247 1.10 18.56 6.26
CA GLU A 247 -0.32 18.27 5.99
C GLU A 247 -0.51 17.75 4.55
N ASP A 248 0.06 18.46 3.57
CA ASP A 248 0.03 18.03 2.16
C ASP A 248 0.76 16.70 1.94
N LEU A 249 1.85 16.47 2.67
CA LEU A 249 2.62 15.25 2.57
C LEU A 249 1.80 14.04 3.05
N PHE A 250 1.06 14.15 4.16
CA PHE A 250 0.11 13.11 4.59
C PHE A 250 -1.07 12.97 3.62
N ARG A 251 -1.63 14.09 3.13
CA ARG A 251 -2.74 14.08 2.17
C ARG A 251 -2.38 13.30 0.91
N ILE A 252 -1.29 13.67 0.25
CA ILE A 252 -0.82 13.03 -1.00
C ILE A 252 -0.38 11.58 -0.73
N SER A 253 0.25 11.30 0.41
CA SER A 253 0.57 9.93 0.83
C SER A 253 -0.68 9.04 0.88
N ASN A 254 -1.77 9.54 1.48
CA ASN A 254 -3.04 8.82 1.57
C ASN A 254 -3.71 8.64 0.21
N GLU A 255 -3.69 9.68 -0.64
CA GLU A 255 -4.20 9.61 -2.02
C GLU A 255 -3.49 8.52 -2.86
N ARG A 256 -2.19 8.29 -2.60
CA ARG A 256 -1.35 7.29 -3.30
C ARG A 256 -1.30 5.91 -2.64
N SER A 257 -2.02 5.71 -1.52
CA SER A 257 -1.90 4.52 -0.67
C SER A 257 -2.21 3.17 -1.33
N SER A 258 -2.98 3.17 -2.43
CA SER A 258 -3.28 1.95 -3.20
C SER A 258 -2.10 1.44 -4.03
N ILE A 259 -1.10 2.28 -4.30
CA ILE A 259 0.07 1.94 -5.14
C ILE A 259 1.38 2.09 -4.37
N MET A 260 1.45 3.04 -3.43
CA MET A 260 2.63 3.35 -2.67
C MET A 260 2.34 3.26 -1.17
N LYS A 261 3.21 2.57 -0.44
CA LYS A 261 3.22 2.58 1.01
C LYS A 261 4.30 3.54 1.49
N TYR A 262 3.92 4.52 2.30
CA TYR A 262 4.85 5.49 2.88
C TYR A 262 5.01 5.28 4.38
N GLU A 263 6.24 5.40 4.86
CA GLU A 263 6.58 5.51 6.28
C GLU A 263 7.28 6.84 6.53
N LEU A 264 6.81 7.58 7.53
CA LEU A 264 7.25 8.93 7.81
C LEU A 264 7.89 9.01 9.19
N PHE A 265 9.06 9.64 9.24
CA PHE A 265 9.82 9.84 10.46
C PHE A 265 10.17 11.31 10.59
N VAL A 266 10.02 11.86 11.79
CA VAL A 266 10.32 13.25 12.11
C VAL A 266 11.48 13.31 13.10
N SER A 267 12.44 14.18 12.81
CA SER A 267 13.52 14.58 13.72
C SER A 267 13.56 16.09 13.82
N MET A 268 13.88 16.62 14.99
CA MET A 268 14.04 18.06 15.19
C MET A 268 15.34 18.32 15.94
N LEU A 269 16.20 19.19 15.38
CA LEU A 269 17.51 19.47 15.94
C LEU A 269 17.82 20.96 15.93
N GLU A 270 18.67 21.37 16.86
CA GLU A 270 19.22 22.71 16.97
C GLU A 270 20.73 22.65 16.73
N VAL A 271 21.23 23.55 15.89
CA VAL A 271 22.67 23.81 15.75
C VAL A 271 22.97 25.13 16.44
N TYR A 272 23.76 25.06 17.51
CA TYR A 272 24.22 26.23 18.25
C TYR A 272 25.71 26.10 18.54
N ASN A 273 26.49 27.10 18.12
CA ASN A 273 27.94 27.13 18.29
C ASN A 273 28.62 25.83 17.82
N GLU A 274 28.32 25.41 16.59
CA GLU A 274 28.82 24.18 15.96
C GLU A 274 28.51 22.88 16.72
N LYS A 275 27.56 22.91 17.68
CA LYS A 275 27.10 21.74 18.41
C LYS A 275 25.66 21.41 18.01
N ILE A 276 25.45 20.14 17.69
CA ILE A 276 24.12 19.60 17.39
C ILE A 276 23.47 19.16 18.69
N ARG A 277 22.25 19.62 18.90
CA ARG A 277 21.38 19.23 20.00
C ARG A 277 20.08 18.67 19.44
N ASP A 278 19.69 17.50 19.92
CA ASP A 278 18.39 16.93 19.62
C ASP A 278 17.31 17.62 20.47
N LEU A 279 16.21 18.01 19.84
CA LEU A 279 15.09 18.69 20.49
C LEU A 279 13.95 17.73 20.86
N LEU A 280 13.99 16.47 20.41
CA LEU A 280 12.96 15.46 20.67
C LEU A 280 13.37 14.40 21.71
N VAL A 281 14.57 14.52 22.30
CA VAL A 281 14.99 13.63 23.39
C VAL A 281 14.13 13.90 24.63
N GLU A 282 13.34 12.92 25.02
CA GLU A 282 12.70 12.91 26.34
C GLU A 282 13.81 12.90 27.41
N ASN A 283 13.73 13.82 28.38
CA ASN A 283 14.70 14.02 29.46
C ASN A 283 15.11 12.68 30.10
N SER A 284 16.15 12.05 29.54
CA SER A 284 16.75 10.87 30.10
C SER A 284 17.87 11.34 31.00
N ASN A 285 17.96 10.74 32.19
CA ASN A 285 19.07 10.92 33.15
C ASN A 285 20.43 10.43 32.57
N GLN A 286 20.59 10.41 31.26
CA GLN A 286 21.79 10.02 30.54
C GLN A 286 22.60 11.26 30.17
N PRO A 287 23.94 11.18 30.17
CA PRO A 287 24.78 12.26 29.69
C PRO A 287 24.42 12.58 28.23
N ALA A 288 24.30 13.87 27.92
CA ALA A 288 23.99 14.34 26.57
C ALA A 288 24.96 13.71 25.56
N LYS A 289 24.42 12.83 24.72
CA LYS A 289 25.21 12.16 23.68
C LYS A 289 25.67 13.21 22.68
N LYS A 290 26.98 13.29 22.43
CA LYS A 290 27.52 14.18 21.40
C LYS A 290 27.05 13.69 20.03
N LEU A 291 26.26 14.51 19.36
CA LEU A 291 25.80 14.25 17.99
C LEU A 291 26.81 14.84 17.01
N GLU A 292 27.19 14.04 16.02
CA GLU A 292 28.15 14.40 14.98
C GLU A 292 27.61 13.94 13.62
N ILE A 293 27.89 14.74 12.59
CA ILE A 293 27.54 14.39 11.21
C ILE A 293 28.49 13.29 10.74
N LYS A 294 27.93 12.22 10.18
CA LYS A 294 28.69 11.13 9.57
C LYS A 294 28.17 10.85 8.17
N GLN A 295 29.09 10.49 7.27
CA GLN A 295 28.71 10.05 5.94
C GLN A 295 28.40 8.55 5.97
N ALA A 296 27.21 8.18 5.51
CA ALA A 296 26.82 6.79 5.30
C ALA A 296 27.53 6.19 4.09
N ALA A 297 27.54 4.87 3.96
CA ALA A 297 28.15 4.15 2.83
C ALA A 297 27.57 4.58 1.47
N GLU A 298 26.30 4.99 1.47
CA GLU A 298 25.56 5.49 0.31
C GLU A 298 25.91 6.95 -0.05
N GLY A 299 26.81 7.59 0.70
CA GLY A 299 27.23 8.98 0.50
C GLY A 299 26.33 10.02 1.17
N THR A 300 25.20 9.63 1.75
CA THR A 300 24.29 10.51 2.48
C THR A 300 24.89 10.98 3.80
N GLN A 301 24.64 12.25 4.16
CA GLN A 301 25.03 12.78 5.46
C GLN A 301 23.94 12.48 6.48
N GLU A 302 24.30 11.77 7.55
CA GLU A 302 23.40 11.36 8.61
C GLU A 302 23.93 11.86 9.96
N VAL A 303 23.04 11.94 10.95
CA VAL A 303 23.40 12.31 12.34
C VAL A 303 23.07 11.11 13.24
N PRO A 304 23.99 10.15 13.41
CA PRO A 304 23.70 8.93 14.15
C PRO A 304 23.34 9.21 15.61
N GLY A 305 22.19 8.67 16.05
CA GLY A 305 21.66 8.89 17.40
C GLY A 305 20.72 10.07 17.52
N LEU A 306 20.44 10.80 16.43
CA LEU A 306 19.30 11.70 16.35
C LEU A 306 18.00 10.90 16.42
N VAL A 307 17.04 11.35 17.22
CA VAL A 307 15.73 10.72 17.37
C VAL A 307 14.96 10.78 16.05
N GLU A 308 14.47 9.64 15.60
CA GLU A 308 13.58 9.50 14.44
C GLU A 308 12.22 8.99 14.94
N ALA A 309 11.31 9.92 15.23
CA ALA A 309 9.97 9.59 15.69
C ALA A 309 9.09 9.21 14.48
N ARG A 310 8.59 7.98 14.45
CA ARG A 310 7.62 7.57 13.43
C ARG A 310 6.28 8.26 13.70
N VAL A 311 5.65 8.77 12.66
CA VAL A 311 4.40 9.54 12.74
C VAL A 311 3.35 9.00 11.78
N TYR A 312 2.08 9.01 12.20
CA TYR A 312 0.95 8.51 11.42
C TYR A 312 -0.05 9.59 11.01
N GLY A 313 0.11 10.82 11.50
CA GLY A 313 -0.72 11.94 11.11
C GLY A 313 -0.21 13.29 11.59
N ILE A 314 -0.85 14.35 11.10
CA ILE A 314 -0.43 15.73 11.36
C ILE A 314 -0.54 16.13 12.85
N ALA A 315 -1.49 15.54 13.59
CA ALA A 315 -1.66 15.81 15.02
C ALA A 315 -0.43 15.39 15.85
N GLU A 316 0.06 14.17 15.63
CA GLU A 316 1.27 13.66 16.31
C GLU A 316 2.51 14.49 15.96
N VAL A 317 2.67 14.85 14.67
CA VAL A 317 3.78 15.72 14.24
C VAL A 317 3.69 17.07 14.94
N TRP A 318 2.50 17.64 15.06
CA TRP A 318 2.32 18.92 15.70
C TRP A 318 2.66 18.89 17.19
N GLU A 319 2.29 17.82 17.90
CA GLU A 319 2.70 17.62 19.29
C GLU A 319 4.23 17.52 19.44
N LEU A 320 4.90 16.80 18.53
CA LEU A 320 6.37 16.72 18.49
C LEU A 320 7.01 18.09 18.25
N LEU A 321 6.50 18.87 17.31
CA LEU A 321 6.98 20.22 17.03
C LEU A 321 6.80 21.14 18.24
N MET A 322 5.64 21.08 18.90
CA MET A 322 5.39 21.85 20.12
C MET A 322 6.35 21.44 21.25
N SER A 323 6.61 20.14 21.42
CA SER A 323 7.56 19.63 22.41
C SER A 323 8.98 20.14 22.13
N GLY A 324 9.46 20.01 20.89
CA GLY A 324 10.79 20.49 20.50
C GLY A 324 10.95 22.00 20.62
N SER A 325 9.91 22.78 20.27
CA SER A 325 9.89 24.23 20.45
C SER A 325 9.95 24.65 21.93
N ARG A 326 9.32 23.88 22.84
CA ARG A 326 9.44 24.13 24.29
C ARG A 326 10.87 23.85 24.78
N VAL A 327 11.49 22.75 24.36
CA VAL A 327 12.88 22.42 24.72
C VAL A 327 13.84 23.50 24.23
N ARG A 328 13.64 23.99 23.01
CA ARG A 328 14.40 25.11 22.43
C ARG A 328 14.22 26.39 23.26
N SER A 329 12.98 26.72 23.62
CA SER A 329 12.64 27.93 24.39
C SER A 329 13.20 27.92 25.81
N VAL A 330 13.22 26.77 26.49
CA VAL A 330 13.81 26.63 27.83
C VAL A 330 15.34 26.82 27.81
N GLY A 331 15.99 26.55 26.67
CA GLY A 331 17.41 26.87 26.46
C GLY A 331 17.71 28.37 26.38
N SER A 332 16.71 29.21 26.08
CA SER A 332 16.80 30.67 26.05
C SER A 332 16.27 31.28 27.34
N THR A 333 17.13 31.49 28.34
CA THR A 333 16.81 32.30 29.53
C THR A 333 17.02 33.80 29.24
N ASN A 334 16.39 34.71 30.00
CA ASN A 334 16.34 36.19 29.76
C ASN A 334 17.66 36.92 29.44
N ALA A 335 18.84 36.33 29.68
CA ALA A 335 20.14 36.90 29.30
C ALA A 335 20.64 36.45 27.91
N ASN A 336 20.03 35.41 27.35
CA ASN A 336 20.40 34.72 26.12
C ASN A 336 19.15 34.56 25.24
N GLU A 337 18.93 35.50 24.33
CA GLU A 337 17.95 35.41 23.25
C GLU A 337 18.38 34.35 22.21
N LEU A 338 18.50 33.10 22.68
CA LEU A 338 19.23 32.01 22.03
C LEU A 338 18.57 31.54 20.73
N SER A 339 17.23 31.66 20.63
CA SER A 339 16.46 31.27 19.45
C SER A 339 16.83 32.07 18.19
N SER A 340 17.38 33.28 18.35
CA SER A 340 17.91 34.09 17.26
C SER A 340 19.34 33.73 16.83
N ARG A 341 20.08 33.03 17.70
CA ARG A 341 21.51 32.70 17.55
C ARG A 341 21.75 31.21 17.26
N SER A 342 20.70 30.41 17.19
CA SER A 342 20.73 29.00 16.84
C SER A 342 19.91 28.72 15.59
N HIS A 343 20.34 27.73 14.81
CA HIS A 343 19.59 27.22 13.67
C HIS A 343 18.71 26.06 14.12
N CYS A 344 17.42 26.10 13.82
CA CYS A 344 16.51 25.00 14.08
C CYS A 344 16.20 24.31 12.76
N LEU A 345 16.38 23.00 12.72
CA LEU A 345 16.16 22.18 11.55
C LEU A 345 15.12 21.12 11.91
N LEU A 346 14.07 21.05 11.10
CA LEU A 346 13.10 19.97 11.09
C LEU A 346 13.44 19.05 9.91
N ARG A 347 13.66 17.77 10.19
CA ARG A 347 13.89 16.74 9.19
C ARG A 347 12.71 15.79 9.13
N VAL A 348 12.16 15.62 7.93
CA VAL A 348 11.19 14.57 7.62
C VAL A 348 11.87 13.56 6.72
N THR A 349 12.01 12.32 7.21
CA THR A 349 12.50 11.19 6.41
C THR A 349 11.28 10.43 5.90
N VAL A 350 11.18 10.32 4.57
CA VAL A 350 10.13 9.56 3.90
C VAL A 350 10.72 8.28 3.32
N LYS A 351 10.12 7.14 3.66
CA LYS A 351 10.44 5.85 3.04
C LYS A 351 9.22 5.39 2.25
N GLY A 352 9.36 5.29 0.93
CA GLY A 352 8.30 4.83 0.03
C GLY A 352 8.57 3.42 -0.49
N GLU A 353 7.53 2.57 -0.58
CA GLU A 353 7.56 1.25 -1.19
C GLU A 353 6.44 1.13 -2.21
N ASN A 354 6.79 0.88 -3.47
CA ASN A 354 5.82 0.64 -4.54
C ASN A 354 5.27 -0.78 -4.42
N LEU A 355 3.95 -0.89 -4.25
CA LEU A 355 3.25 -2.15 -3.99
C LEU A 355 3.13 -3.05 -5.23
N ILE A 356 3.37 -2.50 -6.43
CA ILE A 356 3.28 -3.25 -7.68
C ILE A 356 4.62 -3.90 -8.03
N ASN A 357 5.73 -3.17 -7.90
CA ASN A 357 7.07 -3.64 -8.32
C ASN A 357 8.06 -3.84 -7.16
N GLY A 358 7.68 -3.52 -5.92
CA GLY A 358 8.52 -3.66 -4.73
C GLY A 358 9.66 -2.63 -4.62
N GLN A 359 9.74 -1.64 -5.51
CA GLN A 359 10.80 -0.64 -5.49
C GLN A 359 10.69 0.23 -4.24
N ARG A 360 11.82 0.44 -3.56
CA ARG A 360 11.91 1.29 -2.36
C ARG A 360 12.64 2.59 -2.65
N THR A 361 12.18 3.65 -2.02
CA THR A 361 12.76 5.00 -2.08
C THR A 361 12.93 5.54 -0.67
N LYS A 362 13.97 6.36 -0.47
CA LYS A 362 14.22 7.08 0.78
C LYS A 362 14.59 8.51 0.41
N SER A 363 13.94 9.47 1.03
CA SER A 363 14.20 10.90 0.84
C SER A 363 14.17 11.66 2.16
N HIS A 364 14.78 12.84 2.15
CA HIS A 364 14.80 13.77 3.26
C HIS A 364 14.26 15.14 2.84
N LEU A 365 13.30 15.63 3.60
CA LEU A 365 12.83 17.01 3.56
C LEU A 365 13.39 17.74 4.78
N TRP A 366 14.14 18.82 4.53
CA TRP A 366 14.65 19.72 5.54
C TRP A 366 13.85 21.02 5.53
N LEU A 367 13.42 21.47 6.71
CA LEU A 367 12.62 22.66 6.96
C LEU A 367 13.25 23.51 8.07
#